data_AF-A0A7C4A712-F1
#
_entry.id   AF-A0A7C4A712-F1
#
_cell.length_a   1.000
_cell.length_b   1.000
_cell.length_c   1.000
_cell.angle_alpha   90.00
_cell.angle_beta   90.00
_cell.angle_gamma   90.00
#
_symmetry.space_group_name_H-M   'P 1'
#
loop_
_entity.id
_entity.type
_entity.pdbx_description
1 polymer ?
#
loop_
_entity_poly.entity_id
_entity_poly.type
_entity_poly.pdbx_seq_one_letter_code
_entity_poly.pdbx_strand_id
1 'polypeptide(L)'
;PSEAYHSFEIAIVEAMASGLPVVVNKDEIRREIVGRAGVLVDPTNIDAYAIALENALRLKWGKRPQNQARKFDWDKISEKYEKLFEDLLK
;
A
#
# COMPACT_ATOMS: atom_id res chain seq x y z
N PRO A 1 8.70 11.53 4.02
CA PRO A 1 7.48 11.34 4.85
C PRO A 1 6.42 12.36 4.39
N SER A 2 5.23 11.90 4.00
CA SER A 2 4.15 12.78 3.51
C SER A 2 3.26 13.27 4.67
N GLU A 3 2.50 14.34 4.45
CA GLU A 3 1.48 14.80 5.40
C GLU A 3 0.26 13.85 5.42
N ALA A 4 -0.55 13.93 6.48
CA ALA A 4 -1.65 12.99 6.75
C ALA A 4 -2.90 13.18 5.86
N TYR A 5 -2.93 14.18 4.97
CA TYR A 5 -4.16 14.59 4.29
C TYR A 5 -4.36 13.97 2.89
N HIS A 6 -5.39 13.12 2.83
CA HIS A 6 -6.39 12.90 1.76
C HIS A 6 -6.02 12.43 0.34
N SER A 7 -4.93 11.70 0.13
CA SER A 7 -4.77 10.99 -1.16
C SER A 7 -4.52 9.49 -0.97
N PHE A 8 -5.17 8.70 -1.83
CA PHE A 8 -4.86 7.29 -2.02
C PHE A 8 -3.50 7.25 -2.72
N GLU A 9 -2.43 7.16 -1.95
CA GLU A 9 -1.04 7.32 -2.42
C GLU A 9 -0.65 6.23 -3.43
N ILE A 10 -0.94 6.46 -4.72
CA ILE A 10 -0.71 5.50 -5.79
C ILE A 10 0.76 5.03 -5.88
N ALA A 11 1.70 5.91 -5.53
CA ALA A 11 3.12 5.59 -5.48
C ALA A 11 3.45 4.39 -4.55
N ILE A 12 2.68 4.20 -3.47
CA ILE A 12 2.83 3.03 -2.59
C ILE A 12 2.44 1.75 -3.34
N VAL A 13 1.34 1.79 -4.09
CA VAL A 13 0.85 0.65 -4.88
C VAL A 13 1.84 0.31 -5.99
N GLU A 14 2.38 1.31 -6.69
CA GLU A 14 3.38 1.14 -7.76
C GLU A 14 4.68 0.51 -7.25
N ALA A 15 5.18 0.97 -6.10
CA ALA A 15 6.36 0.38 -5.46
C ALA A 15 6.12 -1.11 -5.12
N MET A 16 4.95 -1.42 -4.53
CA MET A 16 4.58 -2.80 -4.23
C MET A 16 4.40 -3.66 -5.50
N ALA A 17 3.80 -3.12 -6.55
CA ALA A 17 3.65 -3.79 -7.85
C ALA A 17 5.01 -4.10 -8.49
N SER A 18 5.99 -3.22 -8.28
CA SER A 18 7.39 -3.40 -8.68
C SER A 18 8.14 -4.45 -7.83
N GLY A 19 7.48 -5.06 -6.84
CA GLY A 19 8.08 -6.06 -5.95
C GLY A 19 8.89 -5.46 -4.80
N LEU A 20 8.79 -4.15 -4.57
CA LEU A 20 9.52 -3.48 -3.49
C LEU A 20 8.67 -3.45 -2.22
N PRO A 21 9.23 -3.82 -1.06
CA PRO A 21 8.59 -3.54 0.21
C PRO A 21 8.62 -2.03 0.48
N VAL A 22 7.64 -1.55 1.23
CA VAL A 22 7.46 -0.11 1.51
C VAL A 22 7.48 0.14 3.00
N VAL A 23 8.10 1.24 3.42
CA VAL A 23 8.01 1.80 4.78
C VAL A 23 7.20 3.08 4.67
N VAL A 24 6.08 3.15 5.38
CA VAL A 24 5.06 4.18 5.18
C VAL A 24 4.54 4.70 6.53
N ASN A 25 3.95 5.89 6.54
CA ASN A 25 3.45 6.49 7.78
C ASN A 25 2.39 5.60 8.45
N LYS A 26 2.38 5.60 9.79
CA LYS A 26 1.43 4.86 10.61
C LYS A 26 0.08 5.59 10.70
N ASP A 27 -0.72 5.47 9.66
CA ASP A 27 -2.12 5.94 9.61
C ASP A 27 -3.04 4.89 8.96
N GLU A 28 -4.34 5.18 8.97
CA GLU A 28 -5.38 4.26 8.50
C GLU A 28 -5.35 4.05 6.97
N ILE A 29 -5.16 5.13 6.19
CA ILE A 29 -5.11 5.06 4.72
C ILE A 29 -3.96 4.16 4.28
N ARG A 30 -2.77 4.42 4.80
CA ARG A 30 -1.59 3.62 4.43
C ARG A 30 -1.66 2.19 4.94
N ARG A 31 -2.29 1.97 6.10
CA ARG A 31 -2.56 0.61 6.60
C ARG A 31 -3.45 -0.18 5.65
N GLU A 32 -4.48 0.45 5.08
CA GLU A 32 -5.34 -0.19 4.08
C GLU A 32 -4.55 -0.54 2.81
N ILE A 33 -3.76 0.41 2.30
CA ILE A 33 -2.97 0.22 1.08
C ILE A 33 -1.95 -0.90 1.27
N VAL A 34 -1.11 -0.85 2.31
CA VAL A 34 0.04 -1.76 2.46
C VAL A 34 -0.31 -3.12 3.05
N GLY A 35 -1.41 -3.25 3.80
CA GLY A 35 -1.79 -4.48 4.48
C GLY A 35 -0.62 -5.13 5.25
N ARG A 36 -0.24 -6.36 4.87
CA ARG A 36 0.90 -7.10 5.45
C ARG A 36 2.17 -7.04 4.58
N ALA A 37 2.20 -6.17 3.59
CA ALA A 37 3.26 -6.07 2.59
C ALA A 37 4.13 -4.81 2.71
N GLY A 38 3.95 -4.05 3.80
CA GLY A 38 4.78 -2.91 4.16
C GLY A 38 4.93 -2.78 5.67
N VAL A 39 5.77 -1.83 6.09
CA VAL A 39 6.02 -1.50 7.49
C VAL A 39 5.41 -0.13 7.79
N LEU A 40 4.60 -0.06 8.84
CA LEU A 40 3.98 1.18 9.33
C LEU A 40 4.81 1.77 10.46
N VAL A 41 5.18 3.04 10.35
CA VAL A 41 6.03 3.71 11.33
C VAL A 41 5.65 5.19 11.47
N ASP A 42 5.87 5.76 12.66
CA ASP A 42 5.77 7.20 12.85
C ASP A 42 7.06 7.85 12.30
N PRO A 43 6.98 8.64 11.22
CA PRO A 43 8.18 9.22 10.61
C PRO A 43 8.84 10.31 11.46
N THR A 44 8.16 10.83 12.50
CA THR A 44 8.75 11.83 13.40
C THR A 44 9.73 11.21 14.39
N ASN A 45 9.67 9.89 14.60
CA ASN A 45 10.62 9.13 15.38
C ASN A 45 11.73 8.56 14.48
N ILE A 46 12.85 9.28 14.42
CA ILE A 46 13.99 8.97 13.54
C ILE A 46 14.55 7.56 13.80
N ASP A 47 14.72 7.19 15.08
CA ASP A 47 15.28 5.89 15.44
C ASP A 47 14.36 4.75 15.01
N ALA A 48 13.05 4.89 15.24
CA ALA A 48 12.06 3.92 14.79
C ALA A 48 12.02 3.83 13.26
N TYR A 49 12.17 4.96 12.56
CA TYR A 49 12.19 5.00 11.10
C TYR A 49 13.40 4.27 10.51
N ALA A 50 14.60 4.48 11.08
CA ALA A 50 15.81 3.79 10.69
C ALA A 50 15.69 2.27 10.88
N ILE A 51 15.18 1.83 12.04
CA ILE A 51 14.93 0.41 12.34
C ILE A 51 13.90 -0.18 11.36
N ALA A 52 12.85 0.56 11.01
CA ALA A 52 11.83 0.10 10.06
C ALA A 52 12.43 -0.12 8.67
N LEU A 53 13.30 0.77 8.19
CA LEU A 53 14.02 0.62 6.92
C LEU A 53 14.94 -0.60 6.93
N GLU A 54 15.73 -0.78 7.99
CA GLU A 54 16.61 -1.94 8.13
C GLU A 54 15.82 -3.26 8.13
N ASN A 55 14.71 -3.30 8.85
CA ASN A 55 13.82 -4.46 8.87
C ASN A 55 13.22 -4.73 7.49
N ALA A 56 12.77 -3.68 6.78
CA ALA A 56 12.23 -3.82 5.43
C ALA A 56 13.27 -4.37 4.44
N LEU A 57 14.54 -4.02 4.59
CA LEU A 57 15.63 -4.55 3.76
C LEU A 57 16.01 -6.00 4.09
N ARG A 58 15.95 -6.41 5.37
CA ARG A 58 16.36 -7.75 5.82
C ARG A 58 15.29 -8.83 5.62
N LEU A 59 14.02 -8.45 5.65
CA LEU A 59 12.91 -9.40 5.54
C LEU A 59 12.84 -10.04 4.14
N LYS A 60 12.59 -11.34 4.09
CA LYS A 60 12.27 -12.05 2.84
C LYS A 60 10.79 -11.86 2.51
N TRP A 61 10.48 -10.84 1.73
CA TRP A 61 9.11 -10.49 1.35
C TRP A 61 8.50 -11.44 0.31
N GLY A 62 9.32 -12.08 -0.52
CA GLY A 62 8.85 -12.87 -1.65
C GLY A 62 7.92 -12.04 -2.54
N LYS A 63 6.76 -12.61 -2.93
CA LYS A 63 5.75 -11.91 -3.73
C LYS A 63 4.71 -11.15 -2.90
N ARG A 64 4.91 -10.94 -1.59
CA ARG A 64 3.91 -10.25 -0.74
C ARG A 64 3.56 -8.84 -1.24
N PRO A 65 4.52 -7.97 -1.63
CA PRO A 65 4.22 -6.64 -2.18
C PRO A 65 3.37 -6.74 -3.45
N GLN A 66 3.81 -7.55 -4.43
CA GLN A 66 3.07 -7.75 -5.68
C GLN A 66 1.66 -8.29 -5.45
N ASN A 67 1.51 -9.27 -4.56
CA ASN A 67 0.20 -9.85 -4.23
C ASN A 67 -0.74 -8.85 -3.55
N GLN A 68 -0.20 -7.94 -2.73
CA GLN A 68 -0.98 -6.86 -2.14
C GLN A 68 -1.38 -5.83 -3.21
N ALA A 69 -0.45 -5.41 -4.07
CA ALA A 69 -0.72 -4.45 -5.15
C ALA A 69 -1.79 -4.95 -6.13
N ARG A 70 -1.82 -6.26 -6.43
CA ARG A 70 -2.86 -6.90 -7.26
C ARG A 70 -4.29 -6.75 -6.74
N LYS A 71 -4.52 -6.24 -5.53
CA LYS A 71 -5.88 -5.89 -5.05
C LYS A 71 -6.42 -4.62 -5.69
N PHE A 72 -5.51 -3.75 -6.15
CA PHE A 72 -5.78 -2.44 -6.75
C PHE A 72 -5.57 -2.47 -8.28
N ASP A 73 -5.56 -3.65 -8.86
CA ASP A 73 -5.39 -3.87 -10.30
C ASP A 73 -6.58 -3.31 -11.08
N TRP A 74 -6.31 -2.65 -12.21
CA TRP A 74 -7.34 -2.01 -13.03
C TRP A 74 -8.38 -3.00 -13.54
N ASP A 75 -8.00 -4.24 -13.88
CA ASP A 75 -8.95 -5.26 -14.33
C ASP A 75 -10.00 -5.58 -13.26
N LYS A 76 -9.60 -5.56 -11.98
CA LYS A 76 -10.50 -5.78 -10.84
C LYS A 76 -11.31 -4.54 -10.48
N ILE A 77 -10.72 -3.37 -10.64
CA ILE A 77 -11.41 -2.11 -10.31
C ILE A 77 -12.48 -1.84 -11.36
N SER A 78 -12.17 -1.96 -12.66
CA SER A 78 -13.12 -1.75 -13.74
C SER A 78 -14.34 -2.68 -13.62
N GLU A 79 -14.12 -3.98 -13.37
CA GLU A 79 -15.19 -4.96 -13.20
C GLU A 79 -16.15 -4.59 -12.04
N LYS A 80 -15.61 -4.08 -10.93
CA LYS A 80 -16.44 -3.62 -9.79
C LYS A 80 -17.30 -2.41 -10.15
N TYR A 81 -16.73 -1.46 -10.89
CA TYR A 81 -17.46 -0.28 -11.32
C TYR A 81 -18.52 -0.61 -12.38
N GLU A 82 -18.19 -1.48 -13.34
CA GLU A 82 -19.12 -1.97 -14.34
C GLU A 82 -20.34 -2.63 -13.68
N LYS A 83 -20.10 -3.57 -12.75
CA LYS A 83 -21.17 -4.21 -11.98
C LYS A 83 -22.05 -3.21 -11.23
N LEU A 84 -21.44 -2.20 -10.60
CA LEU A 84 -22.19 -1.16 -9.90
C LEU A 84 -23.07 -0.36 -10.87
N PHE A 85 -22.56 -0.02 -12.05
CA PHE A 85 -23.35 0.69 -13.06
C PHE A 85 -24.51 -0.17 -13.59
N GLU A 86 -24.29 -1.45 -13.85
CA GLU A 86 -25.35 -2.38 -14.24
C GLU A 86 -26.43 -2.52 -13.17
N ASP A 87 -26.05 -2.58 -11.89
CA ASP A 87 -27.00 -2.71 -10.78
C ASP A 87 -27.83 -1.43 -10.56
N LEU A 88 -27.30 -0.26 -10.89
CA LEU A 88 -28.03 1.01 -10.82
C LEU A 88 -28.97 1.26 -12.02
N LEU A 89 -28.77 0.57 -13.13
CA LEU A 89 -29.61 0.67 -14.34
C LEU A 89 -30.79 -0.31 -14.36
N LYS A 90 -30.83 -1.26 -13.42
CA LYS A 90 -31.97 -2.16 -13.18
C LYS A 90 -33.05 -1.47 -12.35
#